data_AF-A0AAV2P8Q4-F1
#
_entry.id   AF-A0AAV2P8Q4-F1
#
_cell.length_a   1.000
_cell.length_b   1.000
_cell.length_c   1.000
_cell.angle_alpha   90.00
_cell.angle_beta   90.00
_cell.angle_gamma   90.00
#
_symmetry.space_group_name_H-M   'P 1'
#
loop_
_entity.id
_entity.type
_entity.pdbx_description
1 polymer ?
#
loop_
_entity_poly.entity_id
_entity_poly.type
_entity_poly.pdbx_seq_one_letter_code
_entity_poly.pdbx_strand_id
1 'polypeptide(L)'
;MAFSCEGRDPLEHTSLYQRAESEDSDAEGGLGNVNKMVMRPPGHSGKAKKGHICFDATFETGNLGRVDLISEFEYDLFIRPDTCGPRLRLWFNFTVDNVKADQRVIFNIVNISKSANLFRQGMTPLMKSSSRPKWQRIPREQVFYYRSAQHQNHYVLSFAFAFDREDEIYQFALTYPYSYTRYLGHLDNLCSKLLYTKRETLAESIQKKNVELVTITSDLEDTERPRKVVVVLARVHPGESPSSFVCQGLMDFLVSAHPIAQILREYVIFKIVPMLNPDGVFLGNYRYEYS
;
A
#
# COMPACT_ATOMS: atom_id res chain seq x y z
N MET A 1 27.58 -13.13 -4.59
CA MET A 1 26.45 -14.05 -4.78
C MET A 1 25.26 -13.22 -5.22
N ALA A 2 24.68 -13.53 -6.39
CA ALA A 2 23.46 -12.88 -6.84
C ALA A 2 22.31 -13.33 -5.92
N PHE A 3 21.58 -12.36 -5.35
CA PHE A 3 20.38 -12.64 -4.58
C PHE A 3 19.34 -13.26 -5.53
N SER A 4 18.99 -14.54 -5.33
CA SER A 4 17.83 -15.12 -5.99
C SER A 4 16.58 -14.44 -5.41
N CYS A 5 15.81 -13.79 -6.28
CA CYS A 5 14.42 -13.47 -5.99
C CYS A 5 13.64 -14.79 -5.97
N GLU A 6 13.65 -15.50 -4.84
CA GLU A 6 12.60 -16.48 -4.57
C GLU A 6 11.31 -15.69 -4.32
N GLY A 7 10.59 -15.47 -5.42
CA GLY A 7 9.31 -14.80 -5.46
C GLY A 7 8.25 -15.64 -4.76
N ARG A 8 7.94 -15.28 -3.52
CA ARG A 8 6.59 -15.52 -2.99
C ARG A 8 5.60 -14.69 -3.82
N ASP A 9 4.43 -15.27 -4.05
CA ASP A 9 3.38 -14.67 -4.89
C ASP A 9 3.09 -13.22 -4.43
N PRO A 10 3.20 -12.22 -5.31
CA PRO A 10 2.82 -10.83 -4.99
C PRO A 10 1.33 -10.66 -4.66
N LEU A 11 0.54 -11.73 -4.57
CA LEU A 11 -0.84 -11.79 -4.11
C LEU A 11 -1.05 -12.62 -2.84
N GLU A 12 -0.01 -13.23 -2.24
CA GLU A 12 -0.16 -14.02 -0.99
C GLU A 12 -0.73 -13.20 0.19
N HIS A 13 -0.61 -11.87 0.15
CA HIS A 13 -1.20 -10.97 1.14
C HIS A 13 -2.68 -10.65 0.89
N THR A 14 -3.24 -11.09 -0.25
CA THR A 14 -4.67 -10.92 -0.61
C THR A 14 -5.53 -12.15 -0.28
N SER A 15 -4.90 -13.28 0.05
CA SER A 15 -5.58 -14.58 0.19
C SER A 15 -5.92 -14.99 1.63
N LEU A 16 -5.78 -14.11 2.62
CA LEU A 16 -5.95 -14.49 4.04
C LEU A 16 -7.40 -14.70 4.51
N TYR A 17 -8.39 -14.56 3.63
CA TYR A 17 -9.77 -14.93 3.95
C TYR A 17 -10.21 -16.11 3.08
N GLN A 18 -10.02 -17.33 3.62
CA GLN A 18 -10.79 -18.49 3.16
C GLN A 18 -12.28 -18.16 3.25
N ARG A 19 -13.00 -18.47 2.16
CA ARG A 19 -14.47 -18.40 2.01
C ARG A 19 -15.19 -18.60 3.34
N ALA A 20 -15.57 -17.50 3.99
CA ALA A 20 -16.72 -17.48 4.86
C ALA A 20 -17.85 -16.91 3.99
N GLU A 21 -18.81 -17.77 3.65
CA GLU A 21 -20.10 -17.32 3.14
C GLU A 21 -20.73 -16.48 4.25
N SER A 22 -20.98 -15.20 4.00
CA SER A 22 -21.81 -14.40 4.89
C SER A 22 -22.80 -13.59 4.08
N GLU A 23 -24.05 -13.84 4.41
CA GLU A 23 -25.29 -13.31 3.87
C GLU A 23 -25.41 -11.80 4.04
N ASP A 24 -26.30 -11.23 3.22
CA ASP A 24 -26.65 -9.82 3.09
C ASP A 24 -26.64 -9.03 4.41
N SER A 25 -25.96 -7.87 4.40
CA SER A 25 -26.43 -6.71 5.15
C SER A 25 -26.15 -5.42 4.37
N ASP A 26 -27.21 -4.93 3.71
CA ASP A 26 -27.30 -3.56 3.25
C ASP A 26 -27.56 -2.62 4.45
N ALA A 27 -26.96 -1.43 4.38
CA ALA A 27 -27.27 -0.21 5.12
C ALA A 27 -26.78 -0.07 6.59
N GLU A 28 -25.54 0.42 6.75
CA GLU A 28 -25.22 1.64 7.51
C GLU A 28 -23.74 2.00 7.25
N GLY A 29 -23.42 3.30 7.16
CA GLY A 29 -22.09 3.81 6.79
C GLY A 29 -20.99 3.40 7.78
N GLY A 30 -20.41 2.22 7.57
CA GLY A 30 -19.28 1.73 8.34
C GLY A 30 -18.01 2.53 8.07
N LEU A 31 -17.29 2.91 9.13
CA LEU A 31 -15.96 3.55 9.09
C LEU A 31 -14.86 2.61 8.54
N GLY A 32 -15.23 1.52 7.88
CA GLY A 32 -14.35 0.46 7.38
C GLY A 32 -14.05 0.58 5.89
N ASN A 33 -13.31 -0.40 5.37
CA ASN A 33 -13.08 -0.53 3.94
C ASN A 33 -14.27 -1.25 3.28
N VAL A 34 -14.51 -0.96 1.99
CA VAL A 34 -15.44 -1.74 1.17
C VAL A 34 -14.99 -3.19 1.12
N ASN A 35 -15.93 -4.11 1.32
CA ASN A 35 -15.71 -5.55 1.30
C ASN A 35 -16.55 -6.17 0.19
N LYS A 36 -15.90 -6.61 -0.88
CA LYS A 36 -16.54 -7.32 -2.02
C LYS A 36 -17.86 -6.67 -2.46
N MET A 37 -17.87 -5.35 -2.58
CA MET A 37 -19.04 -4.55 -2.88
C MET A 37 -19.31 -4.55 -4.40
N VAL A 38 -20.36 -5.26 -4.81
CA VAL A 38 -20.77 -5.35 -6.21
C VAL A 38 -21.68 -4.18 -6.59
N MET A 39 -21.25 -3.38 -7.56
CA MET A 39 -22.05 -2.29 -8.13
C MET A 39 -23.04 -2.81 -9.14
N ARG A 40 -24.32 -2.66 -8.84
CA ARG A 40 -25.43 -3.05 -9.71
C ARG A 40 -26.08 -1.80 -10.32
N PRO A 41 -26.19 -1.70 -11.65
CA PRO A 41 -26.93 -0.62 -12.29
C PRO A 41 -28.40 -0.59 -11.82
N PRO A 42 -29.04 0.60 -11.78
CA PRO A 42 -30.45 0.71 -11.46
C PRO A 42 -31.32 -0.24 -12.29
N GLY A 43 -32.33 -0.86 -11.66
CA GLY A 43 -33.23 -1.82 -12.32
C GLY A 43 -32.71 -3.26 -12.43
N HIS A 44 -31.50 -3.55 -11.94
CA HIS A 44 -30.97 -4.91 -11.85
C HIS A 44 -31.14 -5.49 -10.44
N SER A 45 -32.00 -6.50 -10.29
CA SER A 45 -32.12 -7.31 -9.08
C SER A 45 -31.55 -8.72 -9.28
N GLY A 46 -31.14 -9.36 -8.18
CA GLY A 46 -30.65 -10.75 -8.17
C GLY A 46 -29.14 -10.89 -8.31
N LYS A 47 -28.71 -12.03 -8.88
CA LYS A 47 -27.28 -12.41 -8.96
C LYS A 47 -26.47 -11.38 -9.75
N ALA A 48 -25.26 -11.10 -9.27
CA ALA A 48 -24.31 -10.25 -9.99
C ALA A 48 -24.07 -10.80 -11.40
N LYS A 49 -24.25 -9.95 -12.42
CA LYS A 49 -23.91 -10.29 -13.79
C LYS A 49 -22.45 -9.92 -14.06
N LYS A 50 -21.85 -10.53 -15.08
CA LYS A 50 -20.51 -10.14 -15.53
C LYS A 50 -20.50 -8.67 -15.95
N GLY A 51 -19.49 -7.91 -15.51
CA GLY A 51 -19.40 -6.47 -15.68
C GLY A 51 -20.09 -5.65 -14.59
N HIS A 52 -20.79 -6.28 -13.64
CA HIS A 52 -21.17 -5.62 -12.38
C HIS A 52 -19.93 -5.56 -11.49
N ILE A 53 -19.18 -4.48 -11.63
CA ILE A 53 -17.87 -4.33 -11.02
C ILE A 53 -17.94 -4.52 -9.50
N CYS A 54 -17.04 -5.35 -8.97
CA CYS A 54 -16.92 -5.63 -7.56
C CYS A 54 -15.67 -4.95 -6.99
N PHE A 55 -15.85 -4.13 -5.96
CA PHE A 55 -14.78 -3.40 -5.29
C PHE A 55 -14.43 -4.06 -3.97
N ASP A 56 -13.13 -4.15 -3.68
CA ASP A 56 -12.65 -4.65 -2.41
C ASP A 56 -11.41 -3.86 -1.94
N ALA A 57 -11.34 -3.62 -0.63
CA ALA A 57 -10.18 -3.02 0.01
C ALA A 57 -9.89 -3.69 1.38
N THR A 58 -10.42 -4.89 1.62
CA THR A 58 -10.25 -5.65 2.88
C THR A 58 -8.97 -6.48 2.91
N PHE A 59 -7.84 -5.84 2.58
CA PHE A 59 -6.51 -6.46 2.60
C PHE A 59 -5.48 -5.50 3.21
N GLU A 60 -4.30 -6.02 3.53
CA GLU A 60 -3.23 -5.23 4.11
C GLU A 60 -2.86 -4.03 3.21
N THR A 61 -2.77 -2.83 3.79
CA THR A 61 -2.59 -1.55 3.08
C THR A 61 -3.79 -1.09 2.24
N GLY A 62 -4.91 -1.82 2.23
CA GLY A 62 -6.13 -1.47 1.52
C GLY A 62 -6.80 -0.22 2.11
N ASN A 63 -7.31 0.66 1.24
CA ASN A 63 -8.12 1.80 1.65
C ASN A 63 -9.06 2.22 0.51
N LEU A 64 -10.35 2.02 0.76
CA LEU A 64 -11.48 2.57 0.01
C LEU A 64 -12.71 2.39 0.91
N GLY A 65 -13.39 3.48 1.28
CA GLY A 65 -14.45 3.44 2.30
C GLY A 65 -15.87 3.35 1.76
N ARG A 66 -16.13 3.94 0.58
CA ARG A 66 -17.43 3.88 -0.09
C ARG A 66 -17.25 4.02 -1.59
N VAL A 67 -18.17 3.45 -2.35
CA VAL A 67 -18.28 3.63 -3.79
C VAL A 67 -19.74 3.86 -4.15
N ASP A 68 -20.00 4.89 -4.94
CA ASP A 68 -21.32 5.23 -5.45
C ASP A 68 -21.32 5.08 -6.98
N LEU A 69 -22.32 4.39 -7.53
CA LEU A 69 -22.51 4.26 -8.98
C LEU A 69 -23.30 5.47 -9.50
N ILE A 70 -22.65 6.33 -10.29
CA ILE A 70 -23.22 7.59 -10.78
C ILE A 70 -23.94 7.41 -12.11
N SER A 71 -23.34 6.62 -13.01
CA SER A 71 -23.92 6.24 -14.29
C SER A 71 -23.50 4.81 -14.65
N GLU A 72 -23.85 4.31 -15.84
CA GLU A 72 -23.49 2.96 -16.27
C GLU A 72 -21.97 2.68 -16.21
N PHE A 73 -21.13 3.71 -16.37
CA PHE A 73 -19.68 3.60 -16.46
C PHE A 73 -18.91 4.52 -15.51
N GLU A 74 -19.60 5.24 -14.62
CA GLU A 74 -18.98 6.26 -13.76
C GLU A 74 -19.21 5.95 -12.28
N TYR A 75 -18.13 6.03 -11.51
CA TYR A 75 -18.11 5.67 -10.09
C TYR A 75 -17.43 6.76 -9.27
N ASP A 76 -18.12 7.21 -8.23
CA ASP A 76 -17.54 8.09 -7.22
C ASP A 76 -16.98 7.24 -6.08
N LEU A 77 -15.68 7.37 -5.86
CA LEU A 77 -14.88 6.65 -4.89
C LEU A 77 -14.55 7.56 -3.71
N PHE A 78 -14.82 7.06 -2.50
CA PHE A 78 -14.57 7.80 -1.25
C PHE A 78 -13.48 7.09 -0.46
N ILE A 79 -12.36 7.78 -0.27
CA ILE A 79 -11.26 7.33 0.59
C ILE A 79 -11.74 7.28 2.04
N ARG A 80 -11.43 6.18 2.74
CA ARG A 80 -11.64 6.05 4.18
C ARG A 80 -10.67 7.00 4.90
N PRO A 81 -11.14 7.84 5.84
CA PRO A 81 -10.24 8.69 6.59
C PRO A 81 -9.22 7.90 7.40
N ASP A 82 -8.07 8.52 7.69
CA ASP A 82 -7.11 7.98 8.66
C ASP A 82 -7.82 7.74 10.01
N THR A 83 -7.49 6.63 10.67
CA THR A 83 -8.23 6.16 11.86
C THR A 83 -8.30 7.17 13.01
N CYS A 84 -7.24 7.96 13.20
CA CYS A 84 -7.19 9.05 14.18
C CYS A 84 -7.14 10.45 13.52
N GLY A 85 -7.41 10.51 12.22
CA GLY A 85 -7.34 11.71 11.42
C GLY A 85 -8.58 11.86 10.53
N PRO A 86 -9.76 12.22 11.08
CA PRO A 86 -11.03 12.24 10.34
C PRO A 86 -11.04 13.24 9.17
N ARG A 87 -10.05 14.12 9.09
CA ARG A 87 -9.85 15.10 8.01
C ARG A 87 -8.82 14.67 6.96
N LEU A 88 -8.02 13.63 7.19
CA LEU A 88 -6.98 13.19 6.27
C LEU A 88 -7.48 12.04 5.39
N ARG A 89 -7.43 12.28 4.07
CA ARG A 89 -7.84 11.34 3.02
C ARG A 89 -6.90 11.55 1.84
N LEU A 90 -6.03 10.58 1.58
CA LEU A 90 -5.11 10.65 0.45
C LEU A 90 -4.67 9.27 -0.03
N TRP A 91 -4.34 8.36 0.89
CA TRP A 91 -3.99 6.99 0.53
C TRP A 91 -5.23 6.23 0.07
N PHE A 92 -5.15 5.64 -1.12
CA PHE A 92 -6.12 4.67 -1.61
C PHE A 92 -5.37 3.45 -2.15
N ASN A 93 -5.94 2.28 -1.92
CA ASN A 93 -5.47 1.02 -2.46
C ASN A 93 -6.66 0.04 -2.46
N PHE A 94 -7.13 -0.33 -3.63
CA PHE A 94 -8.32 -1.17 -3.78
C PHE A 94 -8.19 -2.09 -4.98
N THR A 95 -8.93 -3.19 -4.94
CA THR A 95 -9.05 -4.14 -6.04
C THR A 95 -10.42 -4.05 -6.67
N VAL A 96 -10.45 -4.46 -7.94
CA VAL A 96 -11.63 -4.52 -8.78
C VAL A 96 -11.65 -5.86 -9.50
N ASP A 97 -12.77 -6.59 -9.40
CA ASP A 97 -13.01 -7.84 -10.12
C ASP A 97 -14.43 -7.87 -10.74
N ASN A 98 -14.80 -9.02 -11.35
CA ASN A 98 -16.07 -9.21 -12.07
C ASN A 98 -16.29 -8.24 -13.25
N VAL A 99 -15.21 -7.91 -13.97
CA VAL A 99 -15.21 -6.99 -15.11
C VAL A 99 -15.50 -7.72 -16.43
N LYS A 100 -15.81 -6.95 -17.48
CA LYS A 100 -15.90 -7.40 -18.87
C LYS A 100 -14.73 -6.87 -19.71
N ALA A 101 -14.39 -7.60 -20.78
CA ALA A 101 -13.38 -7.16 -21.73
C ALA A 101 -13.92 -5.93 -22.46
N ASP A 102 -13.04 -4.97 -22.70
CA ASP A 102 -13.36 -3.68 -23.30
C ASP A 102 -14.35 -2.83 -22.50
N GLN A 103 -14.71 -3.23 -21.27
CA GLN A 103 -15.51 -2.42 -20.38
C GLN A 103 -14.71 -1.18 -19.99
N ARG A 104 -15.26 -0.01 -20.32
CA ARG A 104 -14.66 1.28 -20.01
C ARG A 104 -15.36 1.88 -18.81
N VAL A 105 -14.57 2.45 -17.91
CA VAL A 105 -15.06 3.09 -16.70
C VAL A 105 -14.32 4.38 -16.40
N ILE A 106 -14.96 5.24 -15.62
CA ILE A 106 -14.37 6.44 -15.03
C ILE A 106 -14.47 6.27 -13.52
N PHE A 107 -13.31 6.31 -12.86
CA PHE A 107 -13.21 6.33 -11.42
C PHE A 107 -12.90 7.76 -10.95
N ASN A 108 -13.79 8.33 -10.14
CA ASN A 108 -13.64 9.66 -9.55
C ASN A 108 -13.32 9.52 -8.07
N ILE A 109 -12.13 9.92 -7.62
CA ILE A 109 -11.84 10.04 -6.20
C ILE A 109 -12.23 11.45 -5.75
N VAL A 110 -13.30 11.55 -4.97
CA VAL A 110 -14.04 12.81 -4.76
C VAL A 110 -13.75 13.52 -3.43
N ASN A 111 -13.02 12.87 -2.52
CA ASN A 111 -12.84 13.34 -1.15
C ASN A 111 -11.37 13.45 -0.71
N ILE A 112 -10.44 13.72 -1.64
CA ILE A 112 -9.03 13.97 -1.34
C ILE A 112 -8.89 15.25 -0.50
N SER A 113 -8.26 15.14 0.67
CA SER A 113 -8.21 16.25 1.64
C SER A 113 -7.18 17.33 1.31
N LYS A 114 -6.08 16.97 0.63
CA LYS A 114 -5.00 17.91 0.27
C LYS A 114 -5.18 18.43 -1.14
N SER A 115 -5.72 19.63 -1.28
CA SER A 115 -5.98 20.25 -2.59
C SER A 115 -4.71 20.48 -3.41
N ALA A 116 -3.60 20.88 -2.78
CA ALA A 116 -2.26 20.96 -3.37
C ALA A 116 -1.50 19.67 -3.10
N ASN A 117 -1.35 18.84 -4.14
CA ASN A 117 -0.66 17.55 -4.09
C ASN A 117 0.02 17.25 -5.44
N LEU A 118 0.72 16.12 -5.53
CA LEU A 118 1.49 15.73 -6.72
C LEU A 118 0.64 15.45 -7.96
N PHE A 119 -0.67 15.20 -7.83
CA PHE A 119 -1.56 15.09 -9.00
C PHE A 119 -1.65 16.40 -9.79
N ARG A 120 -1.50 17.57 -9.12
CA ARG A 120 -1.35 18.86 -9.83
C ARG A 120 -0.08 18.96 -10.68
N GLN A 121 0.93 18.15 -10.34
CA GLN A 121 2.22 18.13 -11.02
C GLN A 121 2.33 16.95 -11.99
N GLY A 122 1.22 16.29 -12.32
CA GLY A 122 1.17 15.21 -13.30
C GLY A 122 1.50 13.82 -12.76
N MET A 123 1.51 13.61 -11.44
CA MET A 123 1.48 12.25 -10.89
C MET A 123 0.20 11.55 -11.33
N THR A 124 0.28 10.26 -11.65
CA THR A 124 -0.88 9.43 -11.99
C THR A 124 -0.97 8.22 -11.06
N PRO A 125 -2.16 7.63 -10.84
CA PRO A 125 -2.29 6.41 -10.03
C PRO A 125 -1.49 5.24 -10.61
N LEU A 126 -1.25 4.23 -9.79
CA LEU A 126 -0.71 2.95 -10.23
C LEU A 126 -1.81 1.92 -10.43
N MET A 127 -1.58 1.01 -11.36
CA MET A 127 -2.39 -0.16 -11.65
C MET A 127 -1.50 -1.39 -11.80
N LYS A 128 -2.00 -2.54 -11.37
CA LYS A 128 -1.51 -3.87 -11.77
C LYS A 128 -2.69 -4.82 -11.90
N SER A 129 -2.47 -6.02 -12.43
CA SER A 129 -3.47 -7.08 -12.41
C SER A 129 -2.91 -8.40 -11.89
N SER A 130 -3.77 -9.38 -11.66
CA SER A 130 -3.37 -10.69 -11.14
C SER A 130 -2.32 -11.39 -12.02
N SER A 131 -2.46 -11.30 -13.35
CA SER A 131 -1.48 -11.89 -14.28
C SER A 131 -0.31 -10.96 -14.61
N ARG A 132 -0.47 -9.64 -14.42
CA ARG A 132 0.56 -8.61 -14.63
C ARG A 132 0.93 -7.97 -13.30
N PRO A 133 1.76 -8.64 -12.46
CA PRO A 133 2.00 -8.20 -11.09
C PRO A 133 2.89 -6.95 -10.97
N LYS A 134 3.49 -6.49 -12.07
CA LYS A 134 4.31 -5.28 -12.10
C LYS A 134 3.42 -4.04 -12.13
N TRP A 135 3.59 -3.19 -11.13
CA TRP A 135 2.93 -1.89 -11.07
C TRP A 135 3.31 -0.99 -12.26
N GLN A 136 2.29 -0.39 -12.87
CA GLN A 136 2.43 0.58 -13.95
C GLN A 136 1.60 1.82 -13.65
N ARG A 137 2.10 2.99 -14.07
CA ARG A 137 1.35 4.24 -13.97
C ARG A 137 0.24 4.26 -15.02
N ILE A 138 -0.94 4.73 -14.65
CA ILE A 138 -2.00 5.04 -15.61
C ILE A 138 -1.49 6.16 -16.54
N PRO A 139 -1.70 6.07 -17.86
CA PRO A 139 -1.29 7.11 -18.81
C PRO A 139 -1.85 8.48 -18.42
N ARG A 140 -1.04 9.53 -18.58
CA ARG A 140 -1.37 10.88 -18.08
C ARG A 140 -2.59 11.46 -18.79
N GLU A 141 -2.78 11.14 -20.05
CA GLU A 141 -3.93 11.51 -20.88
C GLU A 141 -5.26 10.92 -20.39
N GLN A 142 -5.22 9.89 -19.54
CA GLN A 142 -6.40 9.26 -18.95
C GLN A 142 -6.70 9.78 -17.53
N VAL A 143 -5.89 10.69 -16.98
CA VAL A 143 -5.98 11.13 -15.59
C VAL A 143 -6.15 12.65 -15.50
N PHE A 144 -7.17 13.07 -14.76
CA PHE A 144 -7.56 14.45 -14.59
C PHE A 144 -7.65 14.81 -13.11
N TYR A 145 -7.11 15.96 -12.72
CA TYR A 145 -7.21 16.49 -11.37
C TYR A 145 -7.71 17.93 -11.38
N TYR A 146 -8.97 18.14 -11.00
CA TYR A 146 -9.69 19.40 -11.24
C TYR A 146 -10.69 19.70 -10.11
N ARG A 147 -11.22 20.93 -10.07
CA ARG A 147 -12.32 21.29 -9.17
C ARG A 147 -13.65 20.97 -9.84
N SER A 148 -14.52 20.23 -9.15
CA SER A 148 -15.84 19.85 -9.66
C SER A 148 -16.95 20.62 -8.97
N ALA A 149 -17.76 21.36 -9.74
CA ALA A 149 -18.95 22.04 -9.23
C ALA A 149 -20.02 21.05 -8.72
N GLN A 150 -20.10 19.88 -9.35
CA GLN A 150 -21.00 18.80 -8.93
C GLN A 150 -20.61 18.19 -7.58
N HIS A 151 -19.37 18.42 -7.13
CA HIS A 151 -18.84 17.88 -5.86
C HIS A 151 -18.45 19.03 -4.93
N GLN A 152 -19.31 20.05 -4.81
CA GLN A 152 -19.14 21.17 -3.88
C GLN A 152 -17.81 21.94 -4.07
N ASN A 153 -17.32 22.04 -5.32
CA ASN A 153 -16.05 22.65 -5.67
C ASN A 153 -14.81 22.00 -5.02
N HIS A 154 -14.94 20.77 -4.54
CA HIS A 154 -13.82 19.95 -4.09
C HIS A 154 -12.95 19.53 -5.28
N TYR A 155 -11.69 19.22 -4.99
CA TYR A 155 -10.81 18.62 -5.99
C TYR A 155 -11.16 17.15 -6.18
N VAL A 156 -11.29 16.75 -7.44
CA VAL A 156 -11.60 15.39 -7.88
C VAL A 156 -10.43 14.88 -8.69
N LEU A 157 -10.00 13.64 -8.39
CA LEU A 157 -9.07 12.90 -9.22
C LEU A 157 -9.86 11.87 -10.03
N SER A 158 -10.03 12.13 -11.32
CA SER A 158 -10.72 11.23 -12.24
C SER A 158 -9.72 10.48 -13.09
N PHE A 159 -9.91 9.18 -13.27
CA PHE A 159 -9.15 8.41 -14.23
C PHE A 159 -10.02 7.44 -15.02
N ALA A 160 -9.87 7.49 -16.34
CA ALA A 160 -10.53 6.56 -17.25
C ALA A 160 -9.71 5.26 -17.33
N PHE A 161 -10.40 4.13 -17.36
CA PHE A 161 -9.75 2.82 -17.48
C PHE A 161 -10.56 1.89 -18.38
N ALA A 162 -9.86 1.07 -19.17
CA ALA A 162 -10.45 0.05 -20.01
C ALA A 162 -9.90 -1.31 -19.59
N PHE A 163 -10.78 -2.21 -19.15
CA PHE A 163 -10.40 -3.56 -18.74
C PHE A 163 -10.13 -4.41 -19.99
N ASP A 164 -8.95 -5.04 -20.04
CA ASP A 164 -8.54 -5.85 -21.20
C ASP A 164 -8.82 -7.35 -21.02
N ARG A 165 -8.99 -7.80 -19.77
CA ARG A 165 -9.20 -9.21 -19.43
C ARG A 165 -10.21 -9.39 -18.31
N GLU A 166 -11.13 -10.33 -18.52
CA GLU A 166 -12.30 -10.53 -17.66
C GLU A 166 -12.03 -11.34 -16.39
N ASP A 167 -11.08 -12.27 -16.45
CA ASP A 167 -10.76 -13.18 -15.35
C ASP A 167 -9.63 -12.64 -14.46
N GLU A 168 -9.35 -11.33 -14.58
CA GLU A 168 -8.30 -10.65 -13.81
C GLU A 168 -8.88 -9.85 -12.65
N ILE A 169 -8.10 -9.80 -11.57
CA ILE A 169 -8.30 -8.85 -10.48
C ILE A 169 -7.35 -7.68 -10.74
N TYR A 170 -7.90 -6.48 -10.89
CA TYR A 170 -7.12 -5.26 -11.07
C TYR A 170 -6.94 -4.59 -9.72
N GLN A 171 -5.76 -4.07 -9.45
CA GLN A 171 -5.47 -3.32 -8.22
C GLN A 171 -5.02 -1.92 -8.57
N PHE A 172 -5.62 -0.92 -7.92
CA PHE A 172 -5.33 0.48 -8.10
C PHE A 172 -4.80 1.08 -6.80
N ALA A 173 -3.74 1.88 -6.86
CA ALA A 173 -3.13 2.49 -5.68
C ALA A 173 -2.57 3.89 -5.94
N LEU A 174 -2.47 4.70 -4.88
CA LEU A 174 -1.85 6.04 -4.92
C LEU A 174 -0.39 5.97 -5.40
N THR A 175 0.38 5.05 -4.81
CA THR A 175 1.80 4.78 -5.10
C THR A 175 2.12 3.35 -4.68
N TYR A 176 3.35 2.88 -4.93
CA TYR A 176 3.77 1.50 -4.71
C TYR A 176 3.52 1.07 -3.26
N PRO A 177 2.60 0.14 -2.98
CA PRO A 177 2.37 -0.33 -1.63
C PRO A 177 3.59 -1.10 -1.11
N TYR A 178 3.90 -0.91 0.17
CA TYR A 178 4.90 -1.70 0.89
C TYR A 178 4.28 -2.10 2.23
N SER A 179 3.88 -3.37 2.29
CA SER A 179 3.12 -3.93 3.40
C SER A 179 4.02 -4.31 4.59
N TYR A 180 3.44 -4.38 5.78
CA TYR A 180 4.14 -4.85 6.99
C TYR A 180 4.53 -6.33 6.86
N THR A 181 3.69 -7.17 6.24
CA THR A 181 4.04 -8.58 5.96
C THR A 181 5.25 -8.69 5.03
N ARG A 182 5.29 -7.90 3.94
CA ARG A 182 6.46 -7.83 3.05
C ARG A 182 7.71 -7.40 3.80
N TYR A 183 7.57 -6.42 4.70
CA TYR A 183 8.64 -5.94 5.56
C TYR A 183 9.20 -7.05 6.45
N LEU A 184 8.34 -7.78 7.17
CA LEU A 184 8.77 -8.88 8.02
C LEU A 184 9.48 -9.97 7.21
N GLY A 185 8.92 -10.35 6.05
CA GLY A 185 9.56 -11.32 5.17
C GLY A 185 10.92 -10.86 4.63
N HIS A 186 11.12 -9.56 4.42
CA HIS A 186 12.44 -9.01 4.09
C HIS A 186 13.42 -9.15 5.26
N LEU A 187 13.01 -8.80 6.48
CA LEU A 187 13.85 -8.93 7.67
C LEU A 187 14.18 -10.38 8.02
N ASP A 188 13.23 -11.30 7.88
CA ASP A 188 13.45 -12.73 8.10
C ASP A 188 14.55 -13.25 7.16
N ASN A 189 14.50 -12.86 5.89
CA ASN A 189 15.51 -13.21 4.90
C ASN A 189 16.88 -12.58 5.18
N LEU A 190 16.88 -11.32 5.64
CA LEU A 190 18.10 -10.57 5.93
C LEU A 190 18.82 -11.14 7.15
N CYS A 191 18.11 -11.38 8.24
CA CYS A 191 18.69 -11.72 9.54
C CYS A 191 18.92 -13.21 9.75
N SER A 192 18.21 -14.10 9.05
CA SER A 192 18.45 -15.55 9.17
C SER A 192 19.77 -16.01 8.55
N LYS A 193 20.39 -15.19 7.68
CA LYS A 193 21.52 -15.61 6.84
C LYS A 193 22.85 -14.98 7.21
N LEU A 194 22.87 -13.93 8.04
CA LEU A 194 24.01 -13.02 8.14
C LEU A 194 24.45 -12.76 9.58
N LEU A 195 25.72 -13.08 9.86
CA LEU A 195 26.33 -12.94 11.19
C LEU A 195 26.47 -11.50 11.68
N TYR A 196 26.53 -10.53 10.77
CA TYR A 196 26.67 -9.10 11.08
C TYR A 196 25.34 -8.35 11.18
N THR A 197 24.24 -9.08 11.40
CA THR A 197 22.91 -8.51 11.59
C THR A 197 22.28 -9.02 12.88
N LYS A 198 21.73 -8.11 13.67
CA LYS A 198 20.95 -8.44 14.87
C LYS A 198 19.58 -7.78 14.77
N ARG A 199 18.52 -8.57 14.91
CA ARG A 199 17.13 -8.09 14.95
C ARG A 199 16.61 -8.16 16.37
N GLU A 200 15.98 -7.08 16.82
CA GLU A 200 15.41 -6.96 18.15
C GLU A 200 14.06 -6.25 18.04
N THR A 201 13.05 -6.68 18.79
CA THR A 201 11.80 -5.90 18.92
C THR A 201 12.07 -4.69 19.81
N LEU A 202 11.99 -3.50 19.22
CA LEU A 202 12.20 -2.23 19.94
C LEU A 202 10.97 -1.87 20.80
N ALA A 203 9.79 -2.07 20.24
CA ALA A 203 8.51 -1.78 20.88
C ALA A 203 7.37 -2.57 20.20
N GLU A 204 6.20 -2.55 20.82
CA GLU A 204 4.95 -2.97 20.21
C GLU A 204 4.11 -1.73 19.88
N SER A 205 3.46 -1.74 18.72
CA SER A 205 2.43 -0.77 18.38
C SER A 205 1.16 -0.98 19.20
N ILE A 206 0.18 -0.09 19.03
CA ILE A 206 -1.11 -0.16 19.73
C ILE A 206 -1.90 -1.41 19.34
N GLN A 207 -1.85 -1.82 18.06
CA GLN A 207 -2.41 -3.09 17.60
C GLN A 207 -1.45 -4.28 17.77
N LYS A 208 -0.47 -4.17 18.68
CA LYS A 208 0.44 -5.26 19.04
C LYS A 208 1.28 -5.80 17.88
N LYS A 209 1.65 -4.92 16.93
CA LYS A 209 2.61 -5.24 15.87
C LYS A 209 4.01 -4.87 16.33
N ASN A 210 4.99 -5.72 16.04
CA ASN A 210 6.37 -5.46 16.38
C ASN A 210 6.93 -4.28 15.58
N VAL A 211 7.54 -3.34 16.30
CA VAL A 211 8.44 -2.35 15.73
C VAL A 211 9.85 -2.89 15.91
N GLU A 212 10.50 -3.28 14.81
CA GLU A 212 11.80 -3.95 14.87
C GLU A 212 12.95 -2.96 14.70
N LEU A 213 14.02 -3.20 15.44
CA LEU A 213 15.32 -2.58 15.29
C LEU A 213 16.28 -3.58 14.68
N VAL A 214 16.87 -3.21 13.54
CA VAL A 214 17.93 -3.97 12.89
C VAL A 214 19.26 -3.28 13.15
N THR A 215 20.18 -4.00 13.78
CA THR A 215 21.56 -3.57 13.95
C THR A 215 22.42 -4.21 12.87
N ILE A 216 23.19 -3.41 12.13
CA ILE A 216 24.14 -3.90 11.12
C ILE A 216 25.53 -3.34 11.47
N THR A 217 26.46 -4.23 11.80
CA THR A 217 27.87 -3.90 12.09
C THR A 217 28.72 -5.18 12.09
N SER A 218 30.03 -5.07 11.89
CA SER A 218 30.93 -6.22 11.99
C SER A 218 31.00 -6.73 13.44
N ASP A 219 31.06 -8.06 13.58
CA ASP A 219 31.23 -8.76 14.87
C ASP A 219 32.66 -8.70 15.43
N LEU A 220 33.43 -7.69 15.00
CA LEU A 220 34.76 -7.45 15.53
C LEU A 220 34.58 -7.06 17.01
N GLU A 221 35.01 -7.95 17.90
CA GLU A 221 35.23 -7.74 19.34
C GLU A 221 36.36 -6.72 19.61
N ASP A 222 36.58 -5.78 18.69
CA ASP A 222 37.59 -4.75 18.82
C ASP A 222 37.02 -3.64 19.71
N THR A 223 37.04 -3.91 21.02
CA THR A 223 36.59 -3.02 22.10
C THR A 223 37.47 -1.77 22.25
N GLU A 224 38.60 -1.72 21.54
CA GLU A 224 39.59 -0.65 21.61
C GLU A 224 39.20 0.59 20.77
N ARG A 225 38.28 0.48 19.80
CA ARG A 225 37.92 1.60 18.90
C ARG A 225 36.46 2.05 19.06
N PRO A 226 36.21 3.31 19.44
CA PRO A 226 34.85 3.84 19.49
C PRO A 226 34.26 3.91 18.08
N ARG A 227 33.22 3.11 17.81
CA ARG A 227 32.46 3.13 16.56
C ARG A 227 31.41 4.22 16.57
N LYS A 228 31.20 4.87 15.42
CA LYS A 228 30.11 5.85 15.27
C LYS A 228 28.78 5.11 15.16
N VAL A 229 27.74 5.64 15.78
CA VAL A 229 26.38 5.11 15.66
C VAL A 229 25.59 5.97 14.68
N VAL A 230 24.97 5.32 13.71
CA VAL A 230 24.03 5.97 12.77
C VAL A 230 22.66 5.37 12.97
N VAL A 231 21.69 6.23 13.30
CA VAL A 231 20.29 5.84 13.46
C VAL A 231 19.51 6.21 12.21
N VAL A 232 18.75 5.25 11.67
CA VAL A 232 17.89 5.46 10.50
C VAL A 232 16.46 5.08 10.88
N LEU A 233 15.53 6.02 10.71
CA LEU A 233 14.10 5.82 10.95
C LEU A 233 13.35 5.95 9.63
N ALA A 234 12.48 5.00 9.32
CA ALA A 234 11.67 5.00 8.10
C ALA A 234 10.20 4.69 8.39
N ARG A 235 9.32 5.06 7.44
CA ARG A 235 7.84 4.96 7.54
C ARG A 235 7.27 5.49 8.86
N VAL A 236 7.64 6.71 9.21
CA VAL A 236 6.96 7.47 10.27
C VAL A 236 5.51 7.75 9.84
N HIS A 237 5.33 8.26 8.62
CA HIS A 237 4.02 8.36 7.99
C HIS A 237 3.73 7.08 7.18
N PRO A 238 2.58 6.43 7.41
CA PRO A 238 2.29 5.14 6.80
C PRO A 238 2.10 5.23 5.28
N GLY A 239 1.54 6.34 4.76
CA GLY A 239 1.32 6.53 3.33
C GLY A 239 2.57 6.87 2.52
N GLU A 240 3.71 7.14 3.18
CA GLU A 240 4.98 7.50 2.53
C GLU A 240 5.81 6.23 2.22
N SER A 241 5.20 5.31 1.47
CA SER A 241 5.80 4.01 1.12
C SER A 241 7.16 4.06 0.41
N PRO A 242 7.56 5.10 -0.35
CA PRO A 242 8.91 5.18 -0.93
C PRO A 242 10.02 5.05 0.11
N SER A 243 9.79 5.52 1.34
CA SER A 243 10.76 5.39 2.43
C SER A 243 11.09 3.94 2.78
N SER A 244 10.13 3.01 2.66
CA SER A 244 10.41 1.57 2.86
C SER A 244 11.32 1.01 1.77
N PHE A 245 11.11 1.38 0.51
CA PHE A 245 11.95 0.89 -0.58
C PHE A 245 13.39 1.41 -0.47
N VAL A 246 13.55 2.69 -0.11
CA VAL A 246 14.88 3.27 0.14
C VAL A 246 15.56 2.60 1.33
N CYS A 247 14.84 2.39 2.43
CA CYS A 247 15.36 1.72 3.61
C CYS A 247 15.75 0.26 3.32
N GLN A 248 14.92 -0.46 2.55
CA GLN A 248 15.20 -1.82 2.10
C GLN A 248 16.51 -1.85 1.28
N GLY A 249 16.64 -0.98 0.28
CA GLY A 249 17.85 -0.90 -0.55
C GLY A 249 19.10 -0.50 0.23
N LEU A 250 18.97 0.38 1.24
CA LEU A 250 20.06 0.73 2.15
C LEU A 250 20.51 -0.50 2.94
N MET A 251 19.58 -1.24 3.55
CA MET A 251 19.90 -2.47 4.29
C MET A 251 20.55 -3.51 3.36
N ASP A 252 19.98 -3.75 2.18
CA ASP A 252 20.49 -4.69 1.17
C ASP A 252 21.93 -4.33 0.76
N PHE A 253 22.23 -3.04 0.58
CA PHE A 253 23.59 -2.57 0.32
C PHE A 253 24.51 -2.78 1.52
N LEU A 254 24.08 -2.37 2.72
CA LEU A 254 24.86 -2.48 3.95
C LEU A 254 25.17 -3.93 4.32
N VAL A 255 24.39 -4.90 3.86
CA VAL A 255 24.69 -6.33 4.04
C VAL A 255 25.45 -6.98 2.90
N SER A 256 25.66 -6.27 1.80
CA SER A 256 26.29 -6.85 0.62
C SER A 256 27.79 -7.11 0.81
N ALA A 257 28.37 -7.86 -0.12
CA ALA A 257 29.82 -8.06 -0.23
C ALA A 257 30.56 -6.85 -0.85
N HIS A 258 29.88 -5.72 -1.06
CA HIS A 258 30.51 -4.54 -1.62
C HIS A 258 31.62 -4.02 -0.69
N PRO A 259 32.82 -3.66 -1.19
CA PRO A 259 33.94 -3.22 -0.34
C PRO A 259 33.60 -2.03 0.53
N ILE A 260 32.86 -1.04 -0.01
CA ILE A 260 32.37 0.10 0.79
C ILE A 260 31.45 -0.37 1.92
N ALA A 261 30.56 -1.34 1.68
CA ALA A 261 29.67 -1.84 2.72
C ALA A 261 30.44 -2.58 3.83
N GLN A 262 31.51 -3.30 3.48
CA GLN A 262 32.42 -3.93 4.45
C GLN A 262 33.09 -2.88 5.35
N ILE A 263 33.71 -1.86 4.75
CA ILE A 263 34.34 -0.74 5.48
C ILE A 263 33.30 -0.06 6.38
N LEU A 264 32.10 0.24 5.86
CA LEU A 264 31.05 0.86 6.66
C LEU A 264 30.68 0.01 7.88
N ARG A 265 30.59 -1.31 7.75
CA ARG A 265 30.29 -2.22 8.87
C ARG A 265 31.40 -2.26 9.92
N GLU A 266 32.65 -2.07 9.52
CA GLU A 266 33.82 -2.03 10.42
C GLU A 266 33.86 -0.76 11.28
N TYR A 267 33.51 0.41 10.72
CA TYR A 267 33.64 1.69 11.41
C TYR A 267 32.33 2.23 12.02
N VAL A 268 31.18 1.70 11.58
CA VAL A 268 29.85 2.25 11.93
C VAL A 268 28.94 1.14 12.44
N ILE A 269 28.18 1.48 13.48
CA ILE A 269 27.05 0.69 13.97
C ILE A 269 25.77 1.32 13.42
N PHE A 270 25.12 0.66 12.48
CA PHE A 270 23.82 1.10 11.97
C PHE A 270 22.71 0.56 12.85
N LYS A 271 21.84 1.44 13.32
CA LYS A 271 20.63 1.13 14.09
C LYS A 271 19.42 1.58 13.25
N ILE A 272 18.74 0.64 12.61
CA ILE A 272 17.72 0.92 11.60
C ILE A 272 16.37 0.46 12.12
N VAL A 273 15.39 1.37 12.14
CA VAL A 273 13.97 1.07 12.37
C VAL A 273 13.25 1.24 11.02
N PRO A 274 13.05 0.16 10.25
CA PRO A 274 12.60 0.29 8.86
C PRO A 274 11.11 0.63 8.72
N MET A 275 10.31 0.35 9.76
CA MET A 275 8.90 0.68 9.81
C MET A 275 8.48 1.12 11.21
N LEU A 276 8.39 2.43 11.42
CA LEU A 276 8.00 2.99 12.72
C LEU A 276 6.48 2.89 12.99
N ASN A 277 5.65 2.97 11.94
CA ASN A 277 4.19 2.99 12.06
C ASN A 277 3.53 1.76 11.40
N PRO A 278 3.72 0.54 11.92
CA PRO A 278 3.19 -0.68 11.29
C PRO A 278 1.65 -0.72 11.28
N ASP A 279 0.99 -0.13 12.27
CA ASP A 279 -0.47 -0.10 12.38
C ASP A 279 -1.11 0.72 11.27
N GLY A 280 -0.62 1.95 11.06
CA GLY A 280 -1.10 2.81 10.00
C GLY A 280 -0.83 2.21 8.62
N VAL A 281 0.30 1.51 8.44
CA VAL A 281 0.59 0.80 7.19
C VAL A 281 -0.42 -0.32 6.95
N PHE A 282 -0.64 -1.16 7.96
CA PHE A 282 -1.56 -2.29 7.86
C PHE A 282 -2.98 -1.84 7.52
N LEU A 283 -3.47 -0.79 8.17
CA LEU A 283 -4.80 -0.23 7.95
C LEU A 283 -4.96 0.58 6.65
N GLY A 284 -3.86 0.95 5.99
CA GLY A 284 -3.92 1.84 4.82
C GLY A 284 -4.19 3.31 5.18
N ASN A 285 -3.60 3.81 6.26
CA ASN A 285 -3.61 5.24 6.60
C ASN A 285 -2.53 6.00 5.80
N TYR A 286 -2.65 7.33 5.73
CA TYR A 286 -1.66 8.19 5.09
C TYR A 286 -0.67 8.82 6.07
N ARG A 287 -1.11 9.37 7.22
CA ARG A 287 -0.23 10.19 8.10
C ARG A 287 -0.23 9.81 9.57
N TYR A 288 -1.38 9.45 10.16
CA TYR A 288 -1.46 9.21 11.61
C TYR A 288 -1.30 7.73 12.01
N GLU A 289 -0.72 7.52 13.19
CA GLU A 289 -0.93 6.35 14.03
C GLU A 289 -2.08 6.59 15.02
N TYR A 290 -2.49 5.53 15.73
CA TYR A 290 -3.15 5.71 17.01
C TYR A 290 -2.15 6.38 17.95
N SER A 291 -2.51 7.50 18.57
CA SER A 291 -1.72 8.16 19.61
C SER A 291 -2.32 7.86 20.98
#